data_AF-A0A382FC28-F1
#
_entry.id   AF-A0A382FC28-F1
#
_cell.length_a   1.000
_cell.length_b   1.000
_cell.length_c   1.000
_cell.angle_alpha   90.00
_cell.angle_beta   90.00
_cell.angle_gamma   90.00
#
_symmetry.space_group_name_H-M   'P 1'
#
loop_
_entity.id
_entity.type
_entity.pdbx_description
1 polymer ?
#
loop_
_entity_poly.entity_id
_entity_poly.type
_entity_poly.pdbx_seq_one_letter_code
_entity_poly.pdbx_strand_id
1 'polypeptide(L)' 'HANLTQNDVQRRNRIIQLLSDWGLITIMNEGKITDIAPLNQIKVLAYKEKHEWILETKYNIGKKKKTEE' A
#
# COMPACT_ATOMS: atom_id res chain seq x y z
N HIS A 1 -6.13 -18.91 6.87
CA HIS A 1 -6.90 -18.10 5.93
C HIS A 1 -6.71 -16.63 6.28
N ALA A 2 -6.24 -15.80 5.34
CA ALA A 2 -6.22 -14.35 5.53
C ALA A 2 -7.57 -13.80 5.07
N ASN A 3 -8.32 -13.17 5.97
CA ASN A 3 -9.61 -12.54 5.63
C ASN A 3 -9.33 -11.19 4.97
N LEU A 4 -9.33 -11.17 3.64
CA LEU A 4 -9.28 -9.95 2.85
C LEU A 4 -10.67 -9.31 2.85
N THR A 5 -10.79 -8.11 3.40
CA THR A 5 -12.05 -7.36 3.37
C THR A 5 -12.19 -6.56 2.08
N GLN A 6 -13.42 -6.15 1.73
CA GLN A 6 -13.65 -5.25 0.60
C GLN A 6 -12.88 -3.93 0.77
N ASN A 7 -12.79 -3.40 2.00
CA ASN A 7 -12.03 -2.19 2.29
C ASN A 7 -10.52 -2.36 2.01
N ASP A 8 -9.94 -3.53 2.31
CA ASP A 8 -8.54 -3.82 1.96
C ASP A 8 -8.33 -3.77 0.43
N VAL A 9 -9.28 -4.30 -0.35
CA VAL A 9 -9.25 -4.23 -1.84
C VAL A 9 -9.36 -2.78 -2.31
N GLN A 10 -10.28 -2.00 -1.74
CA GLN A 10 -10.49 -0.60 -2.12
C GLN A 10 -9.26 0.27 -1.85
N ARG A 11 -8.59 0.07 -0.71
CA ARG A 11 -7.34 0.76 -0.36
C ARG A 11 -6.19 0.34 -1.26
N ARG A 12 -6.06 -0.96 -1.57
CA ARG A 12 -5.08 -1.45 -2.54
C ARG A 12 -5.25 -0.77 -3.90
N ASN A 13 -6.49 -0.70 -4.39
CA ASN A 13 -6.81 -0.10 -5.69
C ASN A 13 -6.48 1.41 -5.69
N ARG A 14 -6.75 2.15 -4.61
CA ARG A 14 -6.34 3.55 -4.45
C ARG A 14 -4.82 3.72 -4.51
N ILE A 15 -4.06 2.87 -3.81
CA ILE A 15 -2.59 2.93 -3.81
C ILE A 15 -2.03 2.69 -5.22
N ILE A 16 -2.56 1.68 -5.92
CA ILE A 16 -2.16 1.36 -7.31
C ILE A 16 -2.43 2.57 -8.23
N GLN A 17 -3.61 3.18 -8.13
CA GLN A 17 -3.94 4.36 -8.94
C GLN A 17 -2.96 5.52 -8.67
N LEU A 18 -2.68 5.85 -7.40
CA LEU A 18 -1.73 6.91 -7.06
C LEU A 18 -0.33 6.66 -7.63
N LEU A 19 0.16 5.42 -7.55
CA LEU A 19 1.47 5.06 -8.12
C LEU A 19 1.49 5.19 -9.64
N SER A 20 0.38 4.85 -10.31
CA SER A 20 0.24 5.01 -11.77
C SER A 20 0.15 6.48 -12.16
N ASP A 21 -0.63 7.30 -11.43
CA ASP A 21 -0.78 8.73 -11.66
C ASP A 21 0.55 9.48 -11.50
N TRP A 22 1.42 9.02 -10.60
CA TRP A 22 2.79 9.53 -10.43
C TRP A 22 3.78 8.98 -11.46
N GLY A 23 3.35 8.09 -12.37
CA GLY A 23 4.21 7.50 -13.39
C GLY A 23 5.24 6.51 -12.85
N LEU A 24 5.06 5.98 -11.64
CA LEU A 24 5.99 5.03 -11.03
C LEU A 24 5.77 3.59 -11.51
N ILE A 25 4.54 3.28 -11.95
CA ILE A 25 4.15 1.97 -12.47
C ILE A 25 3.23 2.14 -13.67
N THR A 26 3.05 1.06 -14.44
CA THR A 26 2.04 0.97 -15.51
C THR A 26 1.06 -0.15 -15.18
N ILE A 27 -0.24 0.13 -15.30
CA ILE A 27 -1.30 -0.85 -15.03
C ILE A 27 -1.66 -1.55 -16.34
N MET A 28 -1.41 -2.87 -16.42
CA MET A 28 -1.67 -3.65 -17.65
C MET A 28 -3.16 -3.75 -18.02
N ASN A 29 -4.06 -3.63 -17.04
CA ASN A 29 -5.51 -3.65 -17.25
C ASN A 29 -6.20 -2.72 -16.25
N GLU A 30 -6.37 -1.47 -16.66
CA GLU A 30 -6.97 -0.41 -15.84
C GLU A 30 -8.43 -0.71 -15.48
N GLY A 31 -9.16 -1.43 -16.33
CA GLY A 31 -10.56 -1.81 -16.09
C GLY A 31 -10.77 -2.72 -14.88
N LYS A 32 -9.70 -3.28 -14.29
CA LYS A 32 -9.76 -4.06 -13.04
C LYS A 32 -9.64 -3.20 -11.78
N ILE A 33 -9.29 -1.93 -11.90
CA ILE A 33 -9.22 -0.99 -10.78
C ILE A 33 -10.61 -0.38 -10.58
N THR A 34 -11.50 -1.17 -9.99
CA THR A 34 -12.85 -0.73 -9.58
C THR A 34 -12.87 -0.48 -8.08
N ASP A 35 -13.95 0.13 -7.57
CA ASP A 35 -14.20 0.26 -6.13
C ASP A 35 -13.00 0.85 -5.38
N ILE A 36 -12.80 2.16 -5.49
CA ILE A 36 -11.61 2.83 -4.95
C ILE A 36 -11.96 3.48 -3.62
N ALA A 37 -11.11 3.27 -2.61
CA ALA A 37 -11.27 3.92 -1.30
C ALA A 37 -11.15 5.46 -1.42
N PRO A 38 -11.86 6.24 -0.58
CA PRO A 38 -11.69 7.69 -0.54
C PRO A 38 -10.28 8.07 -0.05
N LEU A 39 -9.77 9.21 -0.53
CA LEU A 39 -8.38 9.61 -0.30
C LEU A 39 -8.08 9.87 1.20
N ASN A 40 -9.08 10.30 1.98
CA ASN A 40 -8.94 10.53 3.42
C ASN A 40 -8.57 9.28 4.24
N GLN A 41 -8.72 8.07 3.67
CA GLN A 41 -8.29 6.81 4.29
C GLN A 41 -6.83 6.45 3.97
N ILE A 42 -6.14 7.25 3.16
CA ILE A 42 -4.74 7.05 2.77
C ILE A 42 -3.94 8.29 3.18
N LYS A 43 -2.91 8.08 3.99
CA LYS A 43 -1.94 9.11 4.34
C LYS A 43 -0.72 8.95 3.44
N VAL A 44 -0.39 9.99 2.67
CA VAL A 44 0.88 10.12 1.96
C VAL A 44 1.76 11.05 2.78
N LEU A 45 3.00 10.62 3.04
CA LEU A 45 3.99 11.39 3.79
C LEU A 45 5.07 11.85 2.82
N ALA A 46 5.49 13.11 2.95
CA ALA A 46 6.67 13.57 2.22
C ALA A 46 7.92 12.88 2.79
N TYR A 47 8.89 12.55 1.93
CA TYR A 47 10.11 11.86 2.36
C TYR A 47 10.86 12.62 3.48
N LYS A 48 10.85 13.96 3.43
CA LYS A 48 11.46 14.83 4.45
C LYS A 48 10.84 14.63 5.85
N GLU A 49 9.55 14.30 5.92
CA GLU A 49 8.80 14.12 7.18
C GLU A 49 8.90 12.69 7.70
N LYS A 50 9.48 11.75 6.94
CA LYS A 50 9.54 10.32 7.29
C LYS A 50 10.07 10.06 8.70
N HIS A 51 11.05 10.86 9.15
CA HIS A 51 11.71 10.72 10.44
C HIS A 51 10.81 11.11 11.63
N GLU A 52 9.73 11.86 11.38
CA GLU A 52 8.75 12.24 12.40
C GLU A 52 7.72 11.11 12.67
N TRP A 53 7.77 10.03 11.87
CA TRP A 53 6.80 8.95 11.92
C TRP A 53 7.48 7.61 12.22
N ILE A 54 6.84 6.83 13.09
CA ILE A 54 7.15 5.42 13.27
C ILE A 54 6.40 4.63 12.20
N LEU A 55 7.15 3.99 11.28
CA LEU A 55 6.58 3.20 10.19
C LEU A 55 6.42 1.73 10.61
N GLU A 56 5.17 1.29 10.76
CA GLU A 56 4.84 -0.09 11.10
C GLU A 56 4.29 -0.86 9.90
N THR A 57 4.87 -2.03 9.62
CA THR A 57 4.40 -2.91 8.54
C THR A 57 3.28 -3.82 9.03
N LYS A 58 2.12 -3.82 8.35
CA LYS A 58 1.00 -4.72 8.67
C LYS A 58 1.37 -6.21 8.58
N TYR A 59 2.30 -6.54 7.68
CA TYR A 59 2.87 -7.86 7.53
C TYR A 59 4.30 -7.75 7.00
N ASN A 60 5.12 -8.74 7.30
CA ASN A 60 6.45 -8.88 6.73
C ASN A 60 6.39 -9.93 5.62
N ILE A 61 6.91 -9.61 4.45
CA ILE A 61 7.06 -10.57 3.36
C ILE A 61 8.43 -11.24 3.52
N GLY A 62 8.44 -12.53 3.87
CA GLY A 62 9.65 -13.33 4.05
C GLY A 62 9.91 -13.76 5.51
N LYS A 63 10.73 -14.80 5.68
CA LYS A 63 11.22 -15.21 7.01
C LYS A 63 12.27 -14.21 7.47
N LYS A 64 12.13 -13.65 8.68
CA LYS A 64 13.28 -13.02 9.37
C LYS A 64 14.39 -14.07 9.38
N LYS A 65 15.55 -13.79 8.79
CA LYS A 65 16.75 -14.59 9.11
C LYS A 65 16.88 -14.50 10.63
N LYS A 66 16.92 -15.66 11.31
CA LYS A 66 17.32 -15.69 12.71
C LYS A 66 18.67 -14.98 12.78
N THR A 67 18.76 -13.91 13.55
CA THR A 67 20.05 -13.52 14.10
C THR A 67 20.42 -14.68 15.01
N GLU A 68 21.34 -15.53 14.57
CA GLU A 68 22.01 -16.47 15.46
C GLU A 68 22.84 -15.59 16.41
N GLU A 69 22.59 -15.75 17.71
CA GLU A 69 23.49 -15.29 18.78
C GLU A 69 24.83 -16.03 18.70
#